data_AF-A0A7N2L839-F1
#
_entry.id   AF-A0A7N2L839-F1
#
_cell.length_a   1.000
_cell.length_b   1.000
_cell.length_c   1.000
_cell.angle_alpha   90.00
_cell.angle_beta   90.00
_cell.angle_gamma   90.00
#
_symmetry.space_group_name_H-M   'P 1'
#
loop_
_entity.id
_entity.type
_entity.pdbx_description
1 polymer ?
#
loop_
_entity_poly.entity_id
_entity_poly.type
_entity_poly.pdbx_seq_one_letter_code
_entity_poly.pdbx_strand_id
1 'polypeptide(L)'
;MHEESSGHIFWNCDKARETWEKTRLPLDIRGVNYGEFVDFLWHLVIFMQHVGKDMLELIATSTWCMWCNRNKSRLGSPRQSSEEMIYKAQTLLADFQVAHLRRLQPKTAEDSRWTPPSFPWYKVNTDATVFKNSKSVGIGVVVRNHEGSVLTALSKRLPLPLGPLKAEAKTMEEAISFATDIGI
;
A
#
# COMPACT_ATOMS: atom_id res chain seq x y z
N MET A 1 -12.93 21.74 -13.37
CA MET A 1 -12.32 20.72 -12.49
C MET A 1 -13.22 19.51 -12.59
N HIS A 2 -12.78 18.41 -13.21
CA HIS A 2 -13.64 17.23 -13.39
C HIS A 2 -13.80 16.49 -12.06
N GLU A 3 -14.94 15.83 -11.90
CA GLU A 3 -15.25 14.96 -10.76
C GLU A 3 -14.24 13.81 -10.68
N GLU A 4 -13.79 13.47 -9.47
CA GLU A 4 -12.77 12.45 -9.25
C GLU A 4 -13.41 11.06 -9.25
N SER A 5 -13.20 10.34 -10.34
CA SER A 5 -13.60 8.93 -10.47
C SER A 5 -12.42 8.08 -10.94
N SER A 6 -12.48 6.77 -10.64
CA SER A 6 -11.63 5.74 -11.25
C SER A 6 -11.60 5.92 -12.78
N GLY A 7 -12.78 6.18 -13.35
CA GLY A 7 -13.05 6.81 -14.65
C GLY A 7 -11.99 7.78 -15.16
N HIS A 8 -11.92 8.92 -14.49
CA HIS A 8 -11.06 10.04 -14.86
C HIS A 8 -9.57 9.73 -14.72
N ILE A 9 -9.19 9.01 -13.67
CA ILE A 9 -7.79 8.71 -13.35
C ILE A 9 -7.20 7.74 -14.37
N PHE A 10 -7.97 6.72 -14.77
CA PHE A 10 -7.42 5.60 -15.54
C PHE A 10 -7.76 5.63 -17.04
N TRP A 11 -8.83 6.29 -17.49
CA TRP A 11 -9.25 6.20 -18.90
C TRP A 11 -9.58 7.54 -19.53
N ASN A 12 -10.30 8.42 -18.83
CA ASN A 12 -10.90 9.58 -19.49
C ASN A 12 -9.95 10.76 -19.67
N CYS A 13 -8.90 10.91 -18.84
CA CYS A 13 -7.98 12.03 -18.99
C CYS A 13 -6.94 11.77 -20.11
N ASP A 14 -6.52 12.83 -20.81
CA ASP A 14 -5.59 12.74 -21.94
C ASP A 14 -4.27 12.10 -21.55
N LYS A 15 -3.80 12.39 -20.33
CA LYS A 15 -2.57 11.81 -19.79
C LYS A 15 -2.70 10.30 -19.60
N ALA A 16 -3.88 9.82 -19.19
CA ALA A 16 -4.13 8.40 -19.03
C ALA A 16 -4.15 7.69 -20.39
N ARG A 17 -4.85 8.26 -21.37
CA ARG A 17 -4.89 7.73 -22.74
C ARG A 17 -3.50 7.65 -23.37
N GLU A 18 -2.72 8.72 -23.25
CA GLU A 18 -1.33 8.77 -23.71
C GLU A 18 -0.44 7.71 -23.03
N THR A 19 -0.64 7.50 -21.72
CA THR A 19 0.11 6.49 -20.96
C THR A 19 -0.17 5.09 -21.49
N TRP A 20 -1.43 4.76 -21.72
CA TRP A 20 -1.80 3.45 -22.24
C TRP A 20 -1.34 3.20 -23.67
N GLU A 21 -1.41 4.20 -24.56
CA GLU A 21 -0.87 4.08 -25.92
C GLU A 21 0.62 3.73 -25.91
N LYS A 22 1.38 4.25 -24.92
CA LYS A 22 2.80 3.96 -24.75
C LYS A 22 3.09 2.56 -24.18
N THR A 23 2.12 1.90 -23.55
CA THR A 23 2.28 0.50 -23.10
C THR A 23 2.35 -0.49 -24.27
N ARG A 24 1.83 -0.10 -25.45
CA ARG A 24 1.64 -0.97 -26.63
C ARG A 24 0.81 -2.22 -26.36
N LEU A 25 0.03 -2.22 -25.29
CA LEU A 25 -0.90 -3.30 -24.99
C LEU A 25 -2.08 -3.24 -25.98
N PRO A 26 -2.64 -4.39 -26.40
CA PRO A 26 -3.84 -4.45 -27.23
C PRO A 26 -5.09 -4.16 -26.39
N LEU A 27 -5.11 -3.02 -25.70
CA LEU A 27 -6.23 -2.56 -24.89
C LEU A 27 -7.01 -1.54 -25.69
N ASP A 28 -8.25 -1.89 -26.06
CA ASP A 28 -9.19 -0.88 -26.51
C ASP A 28 -9.87 -0.24 -25.30
N ILE A 29 -9.32 0.89 -24.89
CA ILE A 29 -9.80 1.77 -23.82
C ILE A 29 -10.56 2.97 -24.41
N ARG A 30 -10.63 3.08 -25.75
CA ARG A 30 -11.36 4.17 -26.40
C ARG A 30 -12.84 3.82 -26.39
N GLY A 31 -13.61 4.58 -25.61
CA GLY A 31 -15.06 4.40 -25.54
C GLY A 31 -15.53 3.43 -24.46
N VAL A 32 -14.65 2.92 -23.61
CA VAL A 32 -15.06 2.10 -22.48
C VAL A 32 -15.25 2.95 -21.24
N ASN A 33 -16.47 2.97 -20.72
CA ASN A 33 -16.83 3.71 -19.52
C ASN A 33 -16.92 2.75 -18.33
N TYR A 34 -15.76 2.29 -17.85
CA TYR A 34 -15.72 1.56 -16.58
C TYR A 34 -15.95 2.54 -15.45
N GLY A 35 -17.04 2.35 -14.70
CA GLY A 35 -17.35 3.13 -13.51
C GLY A 35 -16.24 2.98 -12.48
N GLU A 36 -15.82 1.73 -12.25
CA GLU A 36 -14.76 1.39 -11.30
C GLU A 36 -13.59 0.62 -11.92
N PHE A 37 -12.43 0.70 -11.25
CA PHE A 37 -11.24 -0.06 -11.65
C PHE A 37 -11.48 -1.59 -11.60
N VAL A 38 -12.36 -2.05 -10.69
CA VAL A 38 -12.69 -3.47 -10.57
C VAL A 38 -13.43 -4.00 -11.80
N ASP A 39 -14.27 -3.19 -12.44
CA ASP A 39 -15.01 -3.58 -13.65
C ASP A 39 -14.05 -3.80 -14.82
N PHE A 40 -13.01 -2.96 -14.91
CA PHE A 40 -11.93 -3.12 -15.87
C PHE A 40 -11.12 -4.40 -15.63
N LEU A 41 -10.75 -4.68 -14.38
CA LEU A 41 -10.07 -5.93 -14.04
C LEU A 41 -10.92 -7.16 -14.37
N TRP A 42 -12.22 -7.12 -14.06
CA TRP A 42 -13.14 -8.18 -14.44
C TRP A 42 -13.23 -8.35 -15.95
N HIS A 43 -13.28 -7.27 -16.72
CA HIS A 43 -13.27 -7.34 -18.17
C HIS A 43 -12.00 -8.03 -18.70
N LEU A 44 -10.82 -7.64 -18.18
CA LEU A 44 -9.55 -8.23 -18.59
C LEU A 44 -9.44 -9.71 -18.24
N VAL A 45 -9.93 -10.13 -17.07
CA VAL A 45 -9.80 -11.51 -16.61
C VAL A 45 -10.87 -12.43 -17.22
N ILE A 46 -12.10 -11.92 -17.44
CA ILE A 46 -13.24 -12.73 -17.89
C ILE A 46 -13.37 -12.73 -19.42
N PHE A 47 -13.28 -11.56 -20.06
CA PHE A 47 -13.58 -11.44 -21.49
C PHE A 47 -12.35 -11.63 -22.36
N MET A 48 -11.17 -11.24 -21.87
CA MET A 48 -9.94 -11.43 -22.62
C MET A 48 -9.28 -12.75 -22.23
N GLN A 49 -9.83 -13.86 -22.73
CA GLN A 49 -9.36 -15.24 -22.50
C GLN A 49 -7.87 -15.48 -22.85
N HIS A 50 -7.19 -14.51 -23.46
CA HIS A 50 -5.80 -14.59 -23.95
C HIS A 50 -4.87 -13.54 -23.32
N VAL A 51 -5.28 -12.83 -22.26
CA VAL A 51 -4.36 -11.93 -21.55
C VAL A 51 -3.40 -12.77 -20.74
N GLY A 52 -2.17 -12.88 -21.25
CA GLY A 52 -1.07 -13.52 -20.54
C GLY A 52 -0.76 -12.81 -19.23
N LYS A 53 -0.19 -13.55 -18.28
CA LYS A 53 0.22 -13.05 -16.96
C LYS A 53 1.03 -11.75 -17.06
N ASP A 54 2.02 -11.70 -17.95
CA ASP A 54 2.91 -10.53 -18.12
C ASP A 54 2.14 -9.25 -18.50
N MET A 55 1.06 -9.40 -19.27
CA MET A 55 0.20 -8.28 -19.64
C MET A 55 -0.62 -7.79 -18.44
N LEU A 56 -1.20 -8.70 -17.65
CA LEU A 56 -1.89 -8.31 -16.41
C LEU A 56 -0.94 -7.61 -15.43
N GLU A 57 0.28 -8.11 -15.30
CA GLU A 57 1.28 -7.51 -14.42
C GLU A 57 1.65 -6.09 -14.88
N LEU A 58 1.86 -5.88 -16.18
CA LEU A 58 2.13 -4.55 -16.74
C LEU A 58 0.94 -3.60 -16.60
N ILE A 59 -0.29 -4.08 -16.77
CA ILE A 59 -1.51 -3.30 -16.54
C ILE A 59 -1.57 -2.85 -15.08
N ALA A 60 -1.34 -3.77 -14.14
CA ALA A 60 -1.38 -3.50 -12.71
C ALA A 60 -0.30 -2.50 -12.27
N THR A 61 0.94 -2.64 -12.75
CA THR A 61 2.01 -1.69 -12.41
C THR A 61 1.79 -0.32 -13.06
N SER A 62 1.20 -0.29 -14.26
CA SER A 62 0.85 0.96 -14.96
C SER A 62 -0.24 1.73 -14.23
N THR A 63 -1.35 1.07 -13.84
CA THR A 63 -2.43 1.72 -13.09
C THR A 63 -1.95 2.21 -11.73
N TRP A 64 -1.13 1.43 -11.03
CA TRP A 64 -0.48 1.87 -9.79
C TRP A 64 0.36 3.14 -9.98
N CYS A 65 1.16 3.20 -11.05
CA CYS A 65 1.98 4.37 -11.35
C CYS A 65 1.13 5.61 -11.68
N MET A 66 0.04 5.45 -12.42
CA MET A 66 -0.91 6.54 -12.74
C MET A 66 -1.56 7.10 -11.47
N TRP A 67 -2.03 6.22 -10.59
CA TRP A 67 -2.60 6.61 -9.29
C TRP A 67 -1.57 7.32 -8.41
N CYS A 68 -0.35 6.78 -8.31
CA CYS A 68 0.75 7.39 -7.57
C CYS A 68 1.12 8.78 -8.10
N ASN A 69 1.25 8.95 -9.41
CA ASN A 69 1.55 10.24 -10.04
C ASN A 69 0.44 11.27 -9.71
N ARG A 70 -0.82 10.84 -9.74
CA ARG A 70 -1.95 11.69 -9.37
C ARG A 70 -1.89 12.14 -7.91
N ASN A 71 -1.60 11.22 -6.99
CA ASN A 71 -1.49 11.53 -5.56
C ASN A 71 -0.33 12.46 -5.25
N LYS A 72 0.84 12.24 -5.87
CA LYS A 72 1.97 13.16 -5.77
C LYS A 72 1.61 14.56 -6.26
N SER A 73 0.90 14.65 -7.40
CA SER A 73 0.42 15.93 -7.93
C SER A 73 -0.57 16.63 -6.99
N ARG A 74 -1.47 15.89 -6.31
CA ARG A 74 -2.36 16.45 -5.28
C ARG A 74 -1.58 17.01 -4.09
N LEU A 75 -0.46 16.39 -3.73
CA LEU A 75 0.42 16.82 -2.65
C LEU A 75 1.44 17.89 -3.08
N GLY A 76 1.23 18.53 -4.24
CA GLY A 76 2.05 19.66 -4.71
C GLY A 76 3.36 19.26 -5.41
N SER A 77 3.59 17.98 -5.67
CA SER A 77 4.74 17.54 -6.47
C SER A 77 4.49 17.77 -7.97
N PRO A 78 5.55 17.98 -8.78
CA PRO A 78 5.42 18.04 -10.23
C PRO A 78 4.80 16.76 -10.80
N ARG A 79 3.97 16.92 -11.85
CA ARG A 79 3.41 15.78 -12.59
C ARG A 79 4.49 15.14 -13.44
N GLN A 80 4.55 13.81 -13.39
CA GLN A 80 5.44 13.02 -14.24
C GLN A 80 4.87 12.92 -15.66
N SER A 81 5.77 12.81 -16.65
CA SER A 81 5.42 12.52 -18.03
C SER A 81 4.89 11.09 -18.20
N SER A 82 4.29 10.80 -19.35
CA SER A 82 3.76 9.45 -19.63
C SER A 82 4.89 8.44 -19.81
N GLU A 83 5.99 8.88 -20.42
CA GLU A 83 7.24 8.12 -20.57
C GLU A 83 7.83 7.76 -19.21
N GLU A 84 7.91 8.73 -18.29
CA GLU A 84 8.43 8.49 -16.93
C GLU A 84 7.55 7.48 -16.18
N MET A 85 6.23 7.57 -16.34
CA MET A 85 5.30 6.62 -15.72
C MET A 85 5.44 5.21 -16.28
N ILE A 86 5.53 5.05 -17.60
CA ILE A 86 5.70 3.73 -18.25
C ILE A 86 7.06 3.14 -17.93
N TYR A 87 8.13 3.92 -18.01
CA TYR A 87 9.46 3.48 -17.62
C TYR A 87 9.45 2.97 -16.17
N LYS A 88 8.85 3.74 -15.26
CA LYS A 88 8.72 3.33 -13.85
C LYS A 88 7.88 2.07 -13.67
N ALA A 89 6.78 1.92 -14.40
CA ALA A 89 5.93 0.73 -14.33
C ALA A 89 6.70 -0.53 -14.79
N GLN A 90 7.47 -0.42 -15.87
CA GLN A 90 8.31 -1.49 -16.41
C GLN A 90 9.47 -1.84 -15.46
N THR A 91 10.17 -0.84 -14.91
CA THR A 91 11.24 -1.06 -13.92
C THR A 91 10.69 -1.74 -12.67
N LEU A 92 9.57 -1.26 -12.13
CA LEU A 92 8.93 -1.86 -10.97
C LEU A 92 8.52 -3.31 -11.23
N LEU A 93 8.00 -3.60 -12.42
CA LEU A 93 7.65 -4.95 -12.82
C LEU A 93 8.88 -5.86 -12.89
N ALA A 94 9.95 -5.40 -13.54
CA ALA A 94 11.20 -6.16 -13.65
C ALA A 94 11.80 -6.44 -12.27
N ASP A 95 11.86 -5.44 -11.39
CA ASP A 95 12.35 -5.59 -10.01
C ASP A 95 11.51 -6.61 -9.22
N PHE A 96 10.18 -6.53 -9.35
CA PHE A 96 9.27 -7.48 -8.72
C PHE A 96 9.48 -8.91 -9.23
N GLN A 97 9.58 -9.10 -10.55
CA GLN A 97 9.81 -10.42 -11.16
C GLN A 97 11.14 -11.01 -10.70
N VAL A 98 12.23 -10.23 -10.66
CA VAL A 98 13.53 -10.67 -10.15
C VAL A 98 13.46 -11.02 -8.66
N ALA A 99 12.80 -10.20 -7.84
CA ALA A 99 12.63 -10.48 -6.42
C ALA A 99 11.76 -11.71 -6.15
N HIS A 100 10.73 -11.94 -6.97
CA HIS A 100 9.85 -13.09 -6.87
C HIS A 100 10.56 -14.38 -7.29
N LEU A 101 11.37 -14.35 -8.36
CA LEU A 101 12.23 -15.48 -8.75
C LEU A 101 13.22 -15.86 -7.63
N ARG A 102 13.80 -14.87 -6.94
CA ARG A 102 14.65 -15.11 -5.75
C ARG A 102 13.90 -15.74 -4.58
N ARG A 103 12.58 -15.53 -4.48
CA ARG A 103 11.70 -16.12 -3.45
C ARG A 103 11.20 -17.52 -3.79
N LEU A 104 11.39 -18.01 -5.03
CA LEU A 104 11.08 -19.40 -5.40
C LEU A 104 12.10 -20.40 -4.82
N GLN A 105 13.19 -19.93 -4.19
CA GLN A 105 13.88 -20.79 -3.23
C GLN A 105 12.89 -21.09 -2.09
N PRO A 106 12.70 -22.36 -1.71
CA PRO A 106 11.71 -22.74 -0.72
C PRO A 106 12.12 -22.13 0.63
N LYS A 107 11.67 -20.91 0.89
CA LYS A 107 11.34 -20.50 2.23
C LYS A 107 10.16 -21.39 2.57
N THR A 108 10.33 -22.28 3.55
CA THR A 108 9.19 -22.75 4.33
C THR A 108 8.34 -21.52 4.57
N ALA A 109 7.15 -21.49 3.98
CA ALA A 109 6.23 -20.39 4.19
C ALA A 109 5.92 -20.43 5.68
N GLU A 110 6.69 -19.70 6.48
CA GLU A 110 6.27 -19.36 7.82
C GLU A 110 4.93 -18.70 7.61
N ASP A 111 3.92 -19.36 8.14
CA ASP A 111 2.57 -18.89 8.11
C ASP A 111 2.55 -17.52 8.78
N SER A 112 2.65 -16.46 7.96
CA SER A 112 2.75 -15.07 8.41
C SER A 112 1.46 -14.56 9.05
N ARG A 113 0.45 -15.44 9.22
CA ARG A 113 -0.73 -15.15 9.99
C ARG A 113 -0.33 -14.87 11.43
N TRP A 114 -0.91 -13.81 11.98
CA TRP A 114 -0.73 -13.48 13.39
C TRP A 114 -1.19 -14.67 14.24
N THR A 115 -0.34 -15.14 15.13
CA THR A 115 -0.66 -16.17 16.13
C THR A 115 -0.63 -15.57 17.53
N PRO A 116 -1.51 -16.01 18.44
CA PRO A 116 -1.41 -15.59 19.84
C PRO A 116 -0.11 -16.12 20.47
N PRO A 117 0.40 -15.45 21.52
CA PRO A 117 1.56 -15.93 22.27
C PRO A 117 1.23 -17.23 23.03
N SER A 118 2.25 -17.99 23.44
CA SER A 118 2.06 -19.13 24.34
C SER A 118 1.83 -18.65 25.78
N PHE A 119 1.06 -19.40 26.58
CA PHE A 119 0.97 -19.14 28.02
C PHE A 119 2.37 -19.31 28.68
N PRO A 120 2.80 -18.45 29.62
CA PRO A 120 2.07 -17.33 30.27
C PRO A 120 2.35 -15.96 29.63
N TRP A 121 2.77 -15.90 28.37
CA TRP A 121 3.23 -14.68 27.72
C TRP A 121 2.08 -13.80 27.22
N TYR A 122 2.36 -12.49 27.21
CA TYR A 122 1.54 -11.48 26.57
C TYR A 122 2.22 -10.98 25.29
N LYS A 123 1.41 -10.56 24.33
CA LYS A 123 1.89 -9.92 23.09
C LYS A 123 1.46 -8.47 23.09
N VAL A 124 2.45 -7.57 23.06
CA VAL A 124 2.24 -6.12 23.02
C VAL A 124 2.50 -5.65 21.59
N ASN A 125 1.43 -5.27 20.89
CA ASN A 125 1.52 -4.70 19.55
C ASN A 125 1.54 -3.17 19.64
N THR A 126 2.47 -2.54 18.96
CA THR A 126 2.71 -1.09 19.03
C THR A 126 2.73 -0.49 17.63
N ASP A 127 2.25 0.73 17.48
CA ASP A 127 2.38 1.51 16.25
C ASP A 127 2.47 3.02 16.55
N ALA A 128 3.17 3.76 15.68
CA ALA A 128 3.34 5.19 15.81
C ALA A 128 2.81 5.94 14.58
N THR A 129 2.11 7.05 14.80
CA THR A 129 1.70 7.98 13.73
C THR A 129 2.36 9.33 13.90
N VAL A 130 3.06 9.83 12.87
CA VAL A 130 3.71 11.15 12.90
C VAL A 130 2.79 12.22 12.30
N PHE A 131 2.46 13.25 13.08
CA PHE A 131 1.71 14.41 12.64
C PHE A 131 2.64 15.62 12.42
N LYS A 132 3.14 15.77 11.19
CA LYS A 132 4.11 16.82 10.83
C LYS A 132 3.61 18.24 11.14
N ASN A 133 2.36 18.55 10.79
CA ASN A 133 1.80 19.90 10.93
C ASN A 133 1.70 20.35 12.38
N SER A 134 1.37 19.42 13.29
CA SER A 134 1.21 19.70 14.72
C SER A 134 2.45 19.34 15.55
N LYS A 135 3.56 18.95 14.90
CA LYS A 135 4.80 18.54 15.57
C LYS A 135 4.57 17.54 16.70
N SER A 136 3.73 16.53 16.45
CA SER A 136 3.32 15.56 17.47
C SER A 136 3.35 14.12 16.94
N VAL A 137 3.40 13.15 17.84
CA VAL A 137 3.26 11.72 17.56
C VAL A 137 2.02 11.16 18.24
N GLY A 138 1.26 10.35 17.52
CA GLY A 138 0.25 9.45 18.06
C GLY A 138 0.87 8.09 18.35
N ILE A 139 0.48 7.49 19.45
CA ILE A 139 0.97 6.21 19.97
C ILE A 139 -0.24 5.31 20.14
N GLY A 140 -0.15 4.11 19.57
CA GLY A 140 -1.12 3.03 19.77
C GLY A 140 -0.42 1.80 20.36
N VAL A 141 -1.03 1.22 21.39
CA VAL A 141 -0.58 -0.04 21.98
C VAL A 141 -1.78 -0.95 22.20
N VAL A 142 -1.64 -2.24 21.90
CA VAL A 142 -2.64 -3.27 22.19
C VAL A 142 -1.96 -4.46 22.84
N VAL A 143 -2.43 -4.85 24.02
CA VAL A 143 -1.94 -6.01 24.77
C VAL A 143 -2.91 -7.17 24.60
N ARG A 144 -2.39 -8.35 24.23
CA ARG A 144 -3.19 -9.58 24.07
C ARG A 144 -2.66 -10.74 24.90
N ASN A 145 -3.56 -11.59 25.39
CA ASN A 145 -3.24 -12.83 26.08
C ASN A 145 -2.96 -13.99 25.08
N HIS A 146 -2.69 -15.18 25.62
CA HIS A 146 -2.42 -16.41 24.88
C HIS A 146 -3.62 -17.00 24.13
N GLU A 147 -4.84 -16.55 24.42
CA GLU A 147 -6.05 -16.88 23.65
C GLU A 147 -6.25 -15.90 22.47
N GLY A 148 -5.40 -14.87 22.41
CA GLY A 148 -5.49 -13.77 21.46
C GLY A 148 -6.49 -12.68 21.80
N SER A 149 -7.13 -12.77 22.97
CA SER A 149 -8.04 -11.77 23.50
C SER A 149 -7.28 -10.49 23.87
N VAL A 150 -7.84 -9.34 23.52
CA VAL A 150 -7.32 -8.03 23.94
C VAL A 150 -7.61 -7.83 25.42
N LEU A 151 -6.57 -7.63 26.21
CA LEU A 151 -6.70 -7.34 27.64
C LEU A 151 -6.83 -5.83 27.89
N THR A 152 -6.00 -5.04 27.22
CA THR A 152 -6.00 -3.59 27.35
C THR A 152 -5.34 -2.92 26.15
N ALA A 153 -5.54 -1.62 26.02
CA ALA A 153 -4.99 -0.80 24.94
C ALA A 153 -4.67 0.61 25.44
N LEU A 154 -3.67 1.24 24.82
CA LEU A 154 -3.29 2.63 25.06
C LEU A 154 -3.40 3.41 23.74
N SER A 155 -3.99 4.60 23.82
CA SER A 155 -3.88 5.62 22.78
C SER A 155 -3.43 6.93 23.41
N LYS A 156 -2.31 7.48 22.92
CA LYS A 156 -1.69 8.69 23.48
C LYS A 156 -1.22 9.59 22.36
N ARG A 157 -1.30 10.90 22.55
CA ARG A 157 -0.66 11.89 21.67
C ARG A 157 0.38 12.67 22.45
N LEU A 158 1.60 12.70 21.94
CA LEU A 158 2.72 13.41 22.54
C LEU A 158 3.13 14.59 21.65
N PRO A 159 3.32 15.81 22.20
CA PRO A 159 3.78 16.98 21.44
C PRO A 159 5.31 16.91 21.19
N LEU A 160 5.74 15.86 20.48
CA LEU A 160 7.14 15.61 20.14
C LEU A 160 7.33 15.65 18.61
N PRO A 161 8.27 16.45 18.08
CA PRO A 161 8.57 16.53 16.65
C PRO A 161 9.49 15.37 16.22
N LEU A 162 9.03 14.13 16.35
CA LEU A 162 9.83 12.95 15.98
C LEU A 162 9.66 12.59 14.50
N GLY A 163 10.73 12.06 13.90
CA GLY A 163 10.64 11.33 12.63
C GLY A 163 10.13 9.90 12.85
N PRO A 164 9.72 9.18 11.78
CA PRO A 164 9.07 7.87 11.88
C PRO A 164 9.82 6.86 12.76
N LEU A 165 11.12 6.67 12.54
CA LEU A 165 11.92 5.73 13.32
C LEU A 165 11.97 6.07 14.82
N LYS A 166 12.10 7.36 15.16
CA LYS A 166 12.10 7.81 16.56
C LYS A 166 10.71 7.69 17.18
N ALA A 167 9.65 7.88 16.38
CA ALA A 167 8.27 7.70 16.82
C ALA A 167 8.00 6.24 17.20
N GLU A 168 8.44 5.28 16.38
CA GLU A 168 8.34 3.85 16.70
C GLU A 168 9.07 3.48 17.99
N ALA A 169 10.31 3.95 18.15
CA ALA A 169 11.08 3.72 19.38
C ALA A 169 10.38 4.30 20.61
N LYS A 170 9.77 5.50 20.49
CA LYS A 170 9.01 6.12 21.56
C LYS A 170 7.73 5.34 21.89
N THR A 171 7.04 4.80 20.90
CA THR A 171 5.87 3.94 21.12
C THR A 171 6.26 2.66 21.86
N MET A 172 7.42 2.04 21.56
CA MET A 172 7.91 0.89 22.31
C MET A 172 8.23 1.21 23.77
N GLU A 173 8.87 2.35 24.04
CA GLU A 173 9.14 2.82 25.41
C GLU A 173 7.84 3.01 26.22
N GLU A 174 6.83 3.65 25.62
CA GLU A 174 5.52 3.86 26.26
C GLU A 174 4.77 2.54 26.45
N ALA A 175 4.94 1.58 25.54
CA ALA A 175 4.33 0.26 25.66
C ALA A 175 4.93 -0.57 26.81
N ILE A 176 6.24 -0.49 27.02
CA ILE A 176 6.92 -1.15 28.16
C ILE A 176 6.46 -0.53 29.48
N SER A 177 6.39 0.81 29.54
CA SER A 177 5.91 1.52 30.72
C SER A 177 4.46 1.13 31.02
N PHE A 178 3.61 1.12 30.00
CA PHE A 178 2.21 0.71 30.13
C PHE A 178 2.04 -0.75 30.57
N ALA A 179 2.84 -1.68 30.03
CA ALA A 179 2.84 -3.08 30.46
C ALA A 179 3.22 -3.23 31.94
N THR A 180 4.22 -2.47 32.38
CA THR A 180 4.65 -2.43 33.79
C THR A 180 3.52 -1.90 34.69
N ASP A 181 2.85 -0.82 34.28
CA ASP A 181 1.77 -0.18 35.05
C ASP A 181 0.55 -1.10 35.26
N ILE A 182 0.28 -2.00 34.32
CA ILE A 182 -0.82 -2.97 34.39
C ILE A 182 -0.39 -4.33 34.99
N GLY A 183 0.89 -4.47 35.36
CA GLY A 183 1.40 -5.65 36.05
C GLY A 183 1.64 -6.88 35.17
N ILE A 184 2.05 -6.69 33.91
CA ILE A 184 2.41 -7.79 33.00
C ILE A 184 3.84 -7.72 32.47
#